data_AF-A0AA91PT48-F1
#
_entry.id   AF-A0AA91PT48-F1
#
_cell.length_a   1.000
_cell.length_b   1.000
_cell.length_c   1.000
_cell.angle_alpha   90.00
_cell.angle_beta   90.00
_cell.angle_gamma   90.00
#
_symmetry.space_group_name_H-M   'P 1'
#
loop_
_entity.id
_entity.type
_entity.pdbx_description
1 polymer ?
#
loop_
_entity_poly.entity_id
_entity_poly.type
_entity_poly.pdbx_seq_one_letter_code
_entity_poly.pdbx_strand_id
1 'polypeptide(L)'
;MFRKIDQILKKSPFYRMIAVVSLVAIGESFLNLFNHRFLFSNMQTTYTFLFLYGAMLLLSKLSLPKWLLFILVYLIFFTIASVEMFLDHSYVDYTSFIVVGGVTLLVATIVTIGAVEIKRRGYR
;
A
#
# COMPACT_ATOMS: atom_id res chain seq x y z
N MET A 1 -14.53 -18.93 -17.93
CA MET A 1 -14.47 -18.47 -16.52
C MET A 1 -13.62 -17.19 -16.36
N PHE A 2 -12.38 -17.18 -16.85
CA PHE A 2 -11.46 -16.03 -16.78
C PHE A 2 -12.01 -14.71 -17.34
N ARG A 3 -12.74 -14.73 -18.47
CA ARG A 3 -13.38 -13.52 -19.03
C ARG A 3 -14.38 -12.84 -18.07
N LYS A 4 -15.11 -13.61 -17.26
CA LYS A 4 -16.08 -13.04 -16.29
C LYS A 4 -15.35 -12.40 -15.10
N ILE A 5 -14.28 -13.02 -14.63
CA ILE A 5 -13.43 -12.47 -13.54
C ILE A 5 -12.78 -11.17 -14.00
N ASP A 6 -12.23 -11.14 -15.22
CA ASP A 6 -11.61 -9.94 -15.79
C ASP A 6 -12.63 -8.78 -15.94
N GLN A 7 -13.88 -9.08 -16.32
CA GLN A 7 -14.94 -8.07 -16.36
C GLN A 7 -15.29 -7.51 -14.97
N ILE A 8 -15.32 -8.34 -13.92
CA ILE A 8 -15.57 -7.90 -12.54
C ILE A 8 -14.40 -7.05 -12.03
N LEU A 9 -13.16 -7.45 -12.29
CA LEU A 9 -11.96 -6.70 -11.93
C LEU A 9 -11.86 -5.36 -12.67
N LYS A 10 -12.51 -5.22 -13.82
CA LYS A 10 -12.56 -3.96 -14.57
C LYS A 10 -13.63 -3.00 -14.07
N LYS A 11 -14.67 -3.48 -13.37
CA LYS A 11 -15.80 -2.64 -12.91
C LYS A 11 -15.43 -1.57 -11.88
N SER A 12 -14.51 -1.87 -10.97
CA SER A 12 -14.13 -0.91 -9.94
C SER A 12 -12.71 -1.18 -9.44
N PRO A 13 -11.91 -0.14 -9.16
CA PRO A 13 -10.62 -0.29 -8.51
C PRO A 13 -10.74 -0.99 -7.14
N PHE A 14 -11.90 -0.95 -6.49
CA PHE A 14 -12.16 -1.68 -5.25
C PHE A 14 -12.15 -3.20 -5.42
N TYR A 15 -12.71 -3.74 -6.52
CA TYR A 15 -12.65 -5.19 -6.78
C TYR A 15 -11.24 -5.68 -7.06
N ARG A 16 -10.40 -4.82 -7.67
CA ARG A 16 -8.97 -5.11 -7.84
C ARG A 16 -8.24 -5.16 -6.51
N MET A 17 -8.55 -4.23 -5.59
CA MET A 17 -8.02 -4.27 -4.22
C MET A 17 -8.31 -5.61 -3.56
N ILE A 18 -9.58 -6.01 -3.52
CA ILE A 18 -10.00 -7.26 -2.89
C ILE A 18 -9.25 -8.42 -3.53
N ALA A 19 -9.18 -8.49 -4.86
CA ALA A 19 -8.51 -9.59 -5.52
C ALA A 19 -7.01 -9.66 -5.22
N VAL A 20 -6.29 -8.53 -5.23
CA VAL A 20 -4.85 -8.49 -4.91
C VAL A 20 -4.61 -8.88 -3.46
N VAL A 21 -5.34 -8.27 -2.51
CA VAL A 21 -5.20 -8.56 -1.08
C VAL A 21 -5.55 -10.02 -0.78
N SER A 22 -6.63 -10.55 -1.36
CA SER A 22 -6.98 -11.97 -1.23
C SER A 22 -5.90 -12.88 -1.79
N LEU A 23 -5.29 -12.53 -2.93
CA LEU A 23 -4.22 -13.34 -3.53
C LEU A 23 -2.95 -13.35 -2.66
N VAL A 24 -2.57 -12.20 -2.10
CA VAL A 24 -1.45 -12.09 -1.15
C VAL A 24 -1.75 -12.87 0.12
N ALA A 25 -2.95 -12.74 0.70
CA ALA A 25 -3.36 -13.46 1.90
C ALA A 25 -3.37 -14.98 1.71
N ILE A 26 -3.84 -15.45 0.56
CA ILE A 26 -3.81 -16.87 0.20
C ILE A 26 -2.35 -17.34 0.06
N GLY A 27 -1.50 -16.55 -0.61
CA GLY A 27 -0.07 -16.85 -0.75
C GLY A 27 0.65 -16.96 0.59
N GLU A 28 0.44 -16.00 1.50
CA GLU A 28 0.99 -16.06 2.86
C GLU A 28 0.45 -17.26 3.64
N SER A 29 -0.84 -17.57 3.50
CA SER A 29 -1.44 -18.74 4.14
C SER A 29 -0.77 -20.04 3.69
N PHE A 30 -0.44 -20.17 2.40
CA PHE A 30 0.32 -21.30 1.88
C PHE A 30 1.75 -21.34 2.42
N LEU A 31 2.46 -20.21 2.42
CA LEU A 31 3.81 -20.13 2.99
C LEU A 31 3.83 -20.51 4.48
N ASN A 32 2.82 -20.07 5.23
CA ASN A 32 2.66 -20.45 6.64
C ASN A 32 2.41 -21.94 6.81
N LEU A 33 1.57 -22.54 5.95
CA LEU A 33 1.32 -23.98 5.95
C LEU A 33 2.62 -24.77 5.70
N PHE A 34 3.42 -24.37 4.71
CA PHE A 34 4.73 -24.98 4.42
C PHE A 34 5.72 -24.82 5.58
N ASN A 35 5.64 -23.70 6.30
CA ASN A 35 6.49 -23.41 7.46
C ASN A 35 5.95 -23.99 8.77
N HIS A 36 4.93 -24.86 8.73
CA HIS A 36 4.27 -25.44 9.91
C HIS A 36 3.75 -24.41 10.92
N ARG A 37 3.35 -23.23 10.44
CA ARG A 37 2.73 -22.17 11.24
C ARG A 37 1.22 -22.17 11.03
N PHE A 38 0.50 -21.51 11.95
CA PHE A 38 -0.92 -21.24 11.75
C PHE A 38 -1.15 -20.47 10.45
N LEU A 39 -2.23 -20.81 9.72
CA LEU A 39 -2.55 -20.25 8.41
C LEU A 39 -2.51 -18.71 8.38
N PHE A 40 -3.01 -18.07 9.43
CA PHE A 40 -3.09 -16.60 9.53
C PHE A 40 -1.92 -15.95 10.31
N SER A 41 -0.83 -16.67 10.54
CA SER A 41 0.36 -16.09 11.17
C SER A 41 1.08 -15.12 10.21
N ASN A 42 1.81 -14.13 10.71
CA ASN A 42 2.66 -13.26 9.87
C ASN A 42 1.95 -12.58 8.68
N MET A 43 0.68 -12.19 8.83
CA MET A 43 -0.11 -11.51 7.80
C MET A 43 0.29 -10.03 7.58
N GLN A 44 1.50 -9.64 7.99
CA GLN A 44 1.96 -8.26 7.97
C GLN A 44 2.01 -7.72 6.54
N THR A 45 2.49 -8.53 5.57
CA THR A 45 2.49 -8.15 4.16
C THR A 45 1.07 -7.94 3.65
N THR A 46 0.14 -8.86 3.96
CA THR A 46 -1.28 -8.72 3.60
C THR A 46 -1.87 -7.40 4.11
N TYR A 47 -1.61 -7.04 5.38
CA TYR A 47 -2.07 -5.77 5.95
C TYR A 47 -1.41 -4.55 5.29
N THR A 48 -0.12 -4.62 4.97
CA THR A 48 0.59 -3.55 4.24
C THR A 48 -0.03 -3.31 2.86
N PHE A 49 -0.32 -4.37 2.10
CA PHE A 49 -0.97 -4.24 0.79
C PHE A 49 -2.38 -3.65 0.90
N LEU A 50 -3.16 -4.09 1.90
CA LEU A 50 -4.48 -3.54 2.16
C LEU A 50 -4.40 -2.04 2.49
N PHE A 51 -3.48 -1.65 3.36
CA PHE A 51 -3.29 -0.25 3.75
C PHE A 51 -2.84 0.62 2.57
N LEU A 52 -1.82 0.20 1.82
CA LEU A 52 -1.31 0.94 0.67
C LEU A 52 -2.36 1.13 -0.42
N TYR A 53 -3.08 0.06 -0.78
CA TYR A 53 -4.11 0.15 -1.80
C TYR A 53 -5.31 0.97 -1.31
N GLY A 54 -5.71 0.80 -0.05
CA GLY A 54 -6.73 1.63 0.59
C GLY A 54 -6.38 3.11 0.58
N ALA A 55 -5.13 3.45 0.89
CA ALA A 55 -4.62 4.81 0.78
C ALA A 55 -4.71 5.33 -0.66
N MET A 56 -4.29 4.55 -1.67
CA MET A 56 -4.42 4.93 -3.07
C MET A 56 -5.89 5.22 -3.47
N LEU A 57 -6.84 4.40 -3.01
CA LEU A 57 -8.27 4.61 -3.26
C LEU A 57 -8.78 5.90 -2.63
N LEU A 58 -8.44 6.18 -1.36
CA LEU A 58 -8.84 7.40 -0.68
C LEU A 58 -8.23 8.63 -1.37
N LEU A 59 -6.94 8.58 -1.67
CA LEU A 59 -6.19 9.65 -2.32
C LEU A 59 -6.67 9.90 -3.77
N SER A 60 -7.14 8.86 -4.47
CA SER A 60 -7.68 9.01 -5.84
C SER A 60 -8.93 9.91 -5.89
N LYS A 61 -9.65 10.05 -4.77
CA LYS A 61 -10.82 10.92 -4.63
C LYS A 61 -10.45 12.38 -4.40
N LEU A 62 -9.20 12.68 -4.04
CA LEU A 62 -8.75 14.04 -3.85
C LEU A 62 -8.55 14.74 -5.21
N SER A 63 -8.99 15.99 -5.30
CA SER A 63 -8.80 16.85 -6.47
C SER A 63 -7.55 17.72 -6.33
N LEU A 64 -6.42 17.07 -6.04
CA LEU A 64 -5.11 17.73 -5.93
C LEU A 64 -4.28 17.49 -7.20
N PRO A 65 -3.42 18.45 -7.60
CA PRO A 65 -2.43 18.21 -8.64
C PRO A 65 -1.40 17.17 -8.17
N LYS A 66 -0.84 16.40 -9.11
CA LYS A 66 0.02 15.23 -8.81
C LYS A 66 1.20 15.55 -7.89
N TRP A 67 1.84 16.70 -8.08
CA TRP A 67 2.99 17.12 -7.28
C TRP A 67 2.59 17.41 -5.83
N LEU A 68 1.44 18.04 -5.61
CA LEU A 68 0.94 18.36 -4.27
C LEU A 68 0.43 17.11 -3.56
N LEU A 69 -0.21 16.19 -4.31
CA LEU A 69 -0.56 14.86 -3.82
C LEU A 69 0.68 14.10 -3.35
N PHE A 70 1.75 14.11 -4.15
CA PHE A 70 3.02 13.47 -3.79
C PHE A 70 3.61 14.03 -2.50
N ILE A 71 3.70 15.37 -2.37
CA ILE A 71 4.23 16.02 -1.16
C ILE A 71 3.39 15.64 0.06
N LEU A 72 2.06 15.67 -0.06
CA LEU A 72 1.16 15.34 1.03
C LEU A 72 1.34 13.89 1.49
N VAL A 73 1.41 12.94 0.54
CA VAL A 73 1.64 11.53 0.85
C VAL A 73 3.00 11.34 1.51
N TYR A 74 4.05 11.95 0.95
CA TYR A 74 5.38 11.89 1.53
C TYR A 74 5.41 12.39 2.98
N LEU A 75 4.85 13.57 3.25
CA LEU A 75 4.83 14.13 4.60
C LEU A 75 4.07 13.24 5.59
N ILE A 76 2.93 12.67 5.20
CA ILE A 76 2.15 11.77 6.07
C ILE A 76 2.95 10.51 6.40
N PHE A 77 3.43 9.79 5.38
CA PHE A 77 4.16 8.54 5.59
C PHE A 77 5.49 8.77 6.32
N PHE A 78 6.19 9.84 5.99
CA PHE A 78 7.42 10.22 6.66
C PHE A 78 7.19 10.54 8.14
N THR A 79 6.12 11.28 8.46
CA THR A 79 5.77 11.60 9.85
C THR A 79 5.41 10.33 10.61
N ILE A 80 4.55 9.46 10.06
CA ILE A 80 4.15 8.21 10.71
C ILE A 80 5.37 7.34 10.99
N ALA A 81 6.20 7.08 9.98
CA ALA A 81 7.39 6.25 10.11
C ALA A 81 8.42 6.86 11.08
N SER A 82 8.57 8.18 11.08
CA SER A 82 9.46 8.86 12.01
C SER A 82 8.95 8.79 13.46
N VAL A 83 7.66 8.93 13.68
CA VAL A 83 7.07 8.79 15.01
C VAL A 83 7.22 7.35 15.51
N GLU A 84 6.92 6.37 14.67
CA GLU A 84 7.06 4.94 15.01
C GLU A 84 8.50 4.59 15.39
N MET A 85 9.48 4.97 14.56
CA MET A 85 10.90 4.73 14.87
C MET A 85 11.41 5.50 16.08
N PHE A 86 10.83 6.66 16.39
CA PHE A 86 11.18 7.41 17.59
C PHE A 86 10.66 6.71 18.86
N LEU A 87 9.42 6.22 18.83
CA LEU A 87 8.80 5.48 19.93
C LEU A 87 9.48 4.13 20.17
N ASP A 88 9.91 3.46 19.10
CA ASP A 88 10.61 2.17 19.16
C ASP A 88 12.11 2.32 19.47
N HIS A 89 12.58 3.52 19.82
CA HIS A 89 14.00 3.84 20.07
C HIS A 89 14.95 3.37 18.96
N SER A 90 14.44 3.25 17.73
CA SER A 90 15.15 2.72 16.56
C SER A 90 15.88 3.82 15.77
N TYR A 91 15.72 5.09 16.16
CA TYR A 91 16.60 6.18 15.75
C TYR A 91 17.96 6.04 16.43
N VAL A 92 18.84 5.26 15.82
CA VAL A 92 20.22 5.12 16.28
C VAL A 92 21.01 6.38 15.95
N ASP A 93 20.88 6.90 14.72
CA ASP A 93 21.63 8.05 14.22
C ASP A 93 20.89 8.77 13.06
N TYR A 94 21.47 9.87 12.56
CA TYR A 94 21.00 10.59 11.37
C TYR A 94 20.90 9.70 10.11
N THR A 95 21.65 8.59 10.05
CA THR A 95 21.55 7.59 8.97
C THR A 95 20.17 6.94 8.95
N SER A 96 19.58 6.62 10.11
CA SER A 96 18.22 6.08 10.20
C SER A 96 17.19 7.06 9.63
N PHE A 97 17.38 8.37 9.88
CA PHE A 97 16.51 9.42 9.33
C PHE A 97 16.55 9.48 7.81
N ILE A 98 17.76 9.38 7.23
CA ILE A 98 17.95 9.38 5.78
C ILE A 98 17.30 8.14 5.15
N VAL A 99 17.47 6.96 5.76
CA VAL A 99 16.85 5.72 5.29
C VAL A 99 15.33 5.80 5.34
N VAL A 100 14.76 6.30 6.44
CA VAL A 100 13.30 6.52 6.56
C VAL A 100 12.81 7.46 5.47
N GLY A 101 13.49 8.59 5.26
CA GLY A 101 13.17 9.54 4.19
C GLY A 101 13.22 8.90 2.80
N GLY A 102 14.25 8.08 2.52
CA GLY A 102 14.38 7.37 1.26
C GLY A 102 13.27 6.36 1.02
N VAL A 103 12.93 5.55 2.03
CA VAL A 103 11.85 4.56 1.95
C VAL A 103 10.50 5.25 1.78
N THR A 104 10.23 6.33 2.52
CA THR A 104 8.95 7.04 2.42
C THR A 104 8.81 7.79 1.10
N LEU A 105 9.91 8.26 0.49
CA LEU A 105 9.91 8.78 -0.89
C LEU A 105 9.47 7.71 -1.90
N LEU A 106 9.98 6.49 -1.78
CA LEU A 106 9.58 5.37 -2.64
C LEU A 106 8.10 5.02 -2.44
N VAL A 107 7.65 4.92 -1.19
CA VAL A 107 6.25 4.66 -0.86
C VAL A 107 5.34 5.76 -1.42
N ALA A 108 5.71 7.03 -1.23
CA ALA A 108 4.95 8.16 -1.74
C ALA A 108 4.86 8.16 -3.26
N THR A 109 5.93 7.76 -3.95
CA THR A 109 5.96 7.60 -5.41
C THR A 109 4.96 6.53 -5.84
N ILE A 110 5.02 5.34 -5.25
CA ILE A 110 4.14 4.20 -5.59
C ILE A 110 2.68 4.56 -5.33
N VAL A 111 2.37 5.10 -4.16
CA VAL A 111 1.01 5.46 -3.75
C VAL A 111 0.45 6.58 -4.64
N THR A 112 1.25 7.59 -4.97
CA THR A 112 0.80 8.69 -5.83
C THR A 112 0.53 8.22 -7.25
N ILE A 113 1.42 7.43 -7.83
CA ILE A 113 1.21 6.84 -9.17
C ILE A 113 -0.04 5.95 -9.17
N GLY A 114 -0.19 5.10 -8.15
CA GLY A 114 -1.34 4.22 -7.99
C GLY A 114 -2.65 5.01 -7.87
N ALA A 115 -2.70 6.04 -7.03
CA ALA A 115 -3.87 6.89 -6.85
C ALA A 115 -4.26 7.63 -8.14
N VAL A 116 -3.28 8.14 -8.88
CA VAL A 116 -3.50 8.81 -10.18
C VAL A 116 -4.04 7.83 -11.22
N GLU A 117 -3.49 6.62 -11.27
CA GLU A 117 -3.93 5.59 -12.23
C GLU A 117 -5.34 5.09 -11.91
N ILE A 118 -5.65 4.91 -10.62
CA ILE A 118 -7.01 4.60 -10.15
C ILE A 118 -7.97 5.70 -10.58
N LYS A 119 -7.62 6.97 -10.33
CA LYS A 119 -8.44 8.12 -10.75
C LYS A 119 -8.64 8.12 -12.27
N ARG A 120 -7.60 7.89 -13.06
CA ARG A 120 -7.68 7.85 -14.53
C ARG A 120 -8.62 6.75 -15.05
N ARG A 121 -8.65 5.59 -14.37
CA ARG A 121 -9.45 4.42 -14.78
C ARG A 121 -10.88 4.41 -14.22
N GLY A 122 -11.11 5.05 -13.07
CA GLY A 122 -12.41 5.07 -12.39
C GLY A 122 -13.45 6.05 -12.97
N TYR A 123 -13.02 6.98 -13.83
CA TYR A 123 -13.89 7.95 -14.52
C TYR A 123 -14.03 7.64 -16.03
N ARG A 124 -13.91 6.38 -16.44
CA ARG A 124 -14.21 5.90 -17.80
C ARG A 124 -15.32 4.86 -17.78
#